data_AF-A0AB33KTE0-F1
#
_entry.id   AF-A0AB33KTE0-F1
#
_cell.length_a   1.000
_cell.length_b   1.000
_cell.length_c   1.000
_cell.angle_alpha   90.00
_cell.angle_beta   90.00
_cell.angle_gamma   90.00
#
_symmetry.space_group_name_H-M   'P 1'
#
loop_
_entity.id
_entity.type
_entity.pdbx_description
1 polymer ?
#
loop_
_entity_poly.entity_id
_entity_poly.type
_entity_poly.pdbx_seq_one_letter_code
_entity_poly.pdbx_strand_id
1 'polypeptide(L)'
;MQLTQEEIKELEKQLSCPEGKLGVEVGKNMNETNINMTLNTIDSLELEDNNSVLELGHGNCGHLQKLLATANNINYFGLEISKTMHKEAG
;
A
#
# COMPACT_ATOMS: atom_id res chain seq x y z
N MET A 1 6.31 -22.58 13.73
CA MET A 1 6.75 -23.29 12.52
C MET A 1 7.82 -22.44 11.87
N GLN A 2 8.93 -23.04 11.42
CA GLN A 2 10.04 -22.31 10.82
C GLN A 2 9.97 -22.50 9.31
N LEU A 3 10.02 -21.40 8.55
CA LEU A 3 9.97 -21.44 7.08
C LEU A 3 11.25 -22.11 6.54
N THR A 4 11.10 -22.86 5.46
CA THR A 4 12.21 -23.39 4.67
C THR A 4 12.92 -22.28 3.90
N GLN A 5 14.13 -22.55 3.43
CA GLN A 5 14.90 -21.59 2.61
C GLN A 5 14.19 -21.21 1.30
N GLU A 6 13.44 -22.15 0.70
CA GLU A 6 12.66 -21.89 -0.51
C GLU A 6 11.46 -21.00 -0.22
N GLU A 7 10.74 -21.25 0.87
CA GLU A 7 9.62 -20.42 1.30
C GLU A 7 10.06 -18.99 1.68
N ILE A 8 11.23 -18.84 2.31
CA ILE A 8 11.81 -17.52 2.60
C ILE A 8 12.08 -16.75 1.30
N LYS A 9 12.70 -17.39 0.30
CA LYS A 9 13.00 -16.75 -0.99
C LYS A 9 11.74 -16.34 -1.74
N GLU A 10 10.70 -17.19 -1.72
CA GLU A 10 9.43 -16.85 -2.35
C GLU A 10 8.75 -15.67 -1.62
N LEU A 11 8.77 -15.67 -0.28
CA LEU A 11 8.27 -14.55 0.50
C LEU A 11 9.03 -13.25 0.20
N GLU A 12 10.37 -13.28 0.15
CA GLU A 12 11.20 -12.12 -0.22
C GLU A 12 10.82 -11.55 -1.59
N LYS A 13 10.61 -12.43 -2.58
CA LYS A 13 10.16 -12.04 -3.92
C LYS A 13 8.81 -11.32 -3.87
N GLN A 14 7.85 -11.89 -3.14
CA GLN A 14 6.51 -11.30 -3.02
C GLN A 14 6.52 -9.99 -2.23
N LEU A 15 7.36 -9.86 -1.20
CA LEU A 15 7.51 -8.60 -0.44
C LEU A 15 8.17 -7.49 -1.27
N SER A 16 9.01 -7.84 -2.26
CA SER A 16 9.69 -6.86 -3.12
C SER A 16 8.84 -6.36 -4.28
N CYS A 17 8.13 -7.26 -4.98
CA CYS A 17 7.26 -6.90 -6.11
C CYS A 17 6.15 -7.96 -6.22
N PRO A 18 5.03 -7.78 -5.49
CA PRO A 18 3.99 -8.79 -5.41
C PRO A 18 3.43 -9.16 -6.78
N GLU A 19 3.20 -10.45 -7.04
CA GLU A 19 2.62 -10.90 -8.30
C GLU A 19 1.65 -12.08 -8.15
N GLY A 20 0.68 -12.16 -9.07
CA GLY A 20 -0.30 -13.25 -9.11
C GLY A 20 -1.15 -13.33 -7.84
N LYS A 21 -1.73 -14.52 -7.58
CA LYS A 21 -2.65 -14.73 -6.44
C LYS A 21 -1.96 -14.61 -5.08
N LEU A 22 -0.74 -15.14 -4.97
CA LEU A 22 0.04 -15.06 -3.74
C LEU A 22 0.43 -13.62 -3.42
N GLY A 23 0.81 -12.83 -4.42
CA GLY A 23 1.09 -11.40 -4.24
C GLY A 23 -0.12 -10.59 -3.77
N VAL A 24 -1.33 -10.94 -4.22
CA VAL A 24 -2.58 -10.33 -3.70
C VAL A 24 -2.76 -10.64 -2.21
N GLU A 25 -2.59 -11.89 -1.81
CA GLU A 25 -2.73 -12.30 -0.42
C GLU A 25 -1.67 -11.64 0.48
N VAL A 26 -0.42 -11.62 0.03
CA VAL A 26 0.68 -10.94 0.73
C VAL A 26 0.41 -9.44 0.84
N GLY A 27 0.00 -8.78 -0.25
CA GLY A 27 -0.33 -7.36 -0.27
C GLY A 27 -1.47 -7.00 0.70
N LYS A 28 -2.50 -7.85 0.78
CA LYS A 28 -3.59 -7.69 1.75
C LYS A 28 -3.08 -7.81 3.18
N ASN A 29 -2.28 -8.84 3.49
CA ASN A 29 -1.71 -9.03 4.83
C ASN A 29 -0.78 -7.87 5.22
N MET A 30 0.01 -7.35 4.28
CA MET A 30 0.86 -6.18 4.48
C MET A 30 0.03 -4.94 4.80
N ASN A 31 -1.02 -4.69 4.02
CA ASN A 31 -1.93 -3.59 4.29
C ASN A 31 -2.56 -3.71 5.68
N GLU A 32 -3.11 -4.86 6.05
CA GLU A 32 -3.73 -5.07 7.38
C GLU A 32 -2.73 -4.90 8.53
N THR A 33 -1.51 -5.40 8.37
CA THR A 33 -0.47 -5.31 9.42
C THR A 33 0.07 -3.88 9.56
N ASN A 34 0.18 -3.15 8.44
CA ASN A 34 0.78 -1.81 8.42
C ASN A 34 -0.25 -0.69 8.52
N ILE A 35 -1.56 -0.98 8.46
CA ILE A 35 -2.59 0.06 8.32
C ILE A 35 -2.49 1.12 9.41
N ASN A 36 -2.25 0.74 10.66
CA ASN A 36 -2.14 1.70 11.77
C ASN A 36 -0.97 2.68 11.56
N MET A 37 0.15 2.19 11.04
CA MET A 37 1.31 3.04 10.71
C MET A 37 0.99 3.99 9.56
N THR A 38 0.34 3.48 8.51
CA THR A 38 -0.09 4.28 7.35
C THR A 38 -1.05 5.39 7.77
N LEU A 39 -2.05 5.10 8.62
CA LEU A 39 -3.01 6.09 9.08
C LEU A 39 -2.37 7.16 9.96
N ASN A 40 -1.54 6.77 10.92
CA ASN A 40 -0.80 7.73 11.73
C ASN A 40 0.10 8.63 10.88
N THR A 41 0.66 8.09 9.78
CA THR A 41 1.45 8.87 8.83
C THR A 41 0.58 9.89 8.11
N ILE A 42 -0.58 9.48 7.60
CA ILE A 42 -1.56 10.37 6.97
C ILE A 42 -2.00 11.49 7.92
N ASP A 43 -2.34 11.16 9.16
CA ASP A 43 -2.73 12.13 10.17
C ASP A 43 -1.60 13.14 10.45
N SER A 44 -0.34 12.68 10.43
CA SER A 44 0.84 13.52 10.65
C SER A 44 1.21 14.40 9.45
N LEU A 45 0.63 14.16 8.26
CA LEU A 45 0.84 15.03 7.09
C LEU A 45 0.09 16.36 7.23
N GLU A 46 -0.89 16.45 8.15
CA GLU A 46 -1.69 17.64 8.41
C GLU A 46 -2.22 18.27 7.11
N LEU A 47 -2.75 17.43 6.21
CA LEU A 47 -3.17 17.84 4.88
C LEU A 47 -4.26 18.93 4.94
N GLU A 48 -4.08 19.97 4.14
CA GLU A 48 -5.03 21.07 4.00
C GLU A 48 -5.78 21.01 2.66
N ASP A 49 -6.84 21.81 2.54
CA ASP A 49 -7.64 21.90 1.33
C ASP A 49 -6.76 22.21 0.09
N ASN A 50 -7.04 21.54 -1.03
CA ASN A 50 -6.34 21.68 -2.31
C ASN A 50 -4.88 21.18 -2.34
N ASN A 51 -4.41 20.49 -1.31
CA ASN A 51 -3.07 19.90 -1.30
C ASN A 51 -2.94 18.81 -2.39
N SER A 52 -1.70 18.63 -2.88
CA SER A 52 -1.35 17.54 -3.80
C SER A 52 -0.45 16.54 -3.08
N VAL A 53 -0.77 15.25 -3.17
CA VAL A 53 -0.03 14.16 -2.53
C VAL A 53 0.49 13.20 -3.59
N LEU A 54 1.78 12.87 -3.51
CA LEU A 54 2.40 11.81 -4.31
C LEU A 54 2.79 10.66 -3.38
N GLU A 55 2.27 9.47 -3.65
CA GLU A 55 2.65 8.24 -2.96
C GLU A 55 3.42 7.31 -3.89
N LEU A 56 4.55 6.81 -3.41
CA LEU A 56 5.40 5.86 -4.11
C LEU A 56 5.27 4.49 -3.45
N GLY A 57 4.93 3.47 -4.22
CA GLY A 57 4.71 2.12 -3.70
C GLY A 57 3.41 2.01 -2.89
N HIS A 58 2.29 2.53 -3.41
CA HIS A 58 1.01 2.55 -2.70
C HIS A 58 0.42 1.15 -2.44
N GLY A 59 1.04 0.08 -2.97
CA GLY A 59 0.55 -1.28 -2.80
C GLY A 59 -0.87 -1.41 -3.33
N ASN A 60 -1.75 -2.04 -2.56
CA ASN A 60 -3.16 -2.15 -2.90
C ASN A 60 -4.00 -0.87 -2.64
N CYS A 61 -3.37 0.23 -2.23
CA CYS A 61 -4.01 1.54 -2.03
C CYS A 61 -5.23 1.55 -1.07
N GLY A 62 -5.31 0.59 -0.15
CA GLY A 62 -6.48 0.40 0.72
C GLY A 62 -6.79 1.57 1.67
N HIS A 63 -5.83 2.47 1.89
CA HIS A 63 -5.96 3.66 2.74
C HIS A 63 -6.45 4.91 2.02
N LEU A 64 -6.54 4.92 0.69
CA LEU A 64 -6.80 6.13 -0.10
C LEU A 64 -8.05 6.90 0.35
N GLN A 65 -9.14 6.19 0.66
CA GLN A 65 -10.38 6.83 1.11
C GLN A 65 -10.21 7.59 2.43
N LYS A 66 -9.34 7.12 3.32
CA LYS A 66 -9.05 7.82 4.58
C LYS A 66 -8.19 9.06 4.33
N LEU A 67 -7.22 8.96 3.42
CA LEU A 67 -6.41 10.11 2.99
C LEU A 67 -7.27 11.21 2.35
N LEU A 68 -8.17 10.85 1.43
CA LEU A 68 -9.04 11.82 0.76
C LEU A 68 -10.10 12.44 1.71
N ALA A 69 -10.32 11.85 2.88
CA ALA A 69 -11.25 12.36 3.88
C ALA A 69 -10.60 13.39 4.84
N THR A 70 -9.28 13.60 4.79
CA THR A 70 -8.60 14.51 5.72
C THR A 70 -8.85 15.99 5.42
N ALA A 71 -9.07 16.35 4.15
CA ALA A 71 -9.35 17.71 3.71
C ALA A 71 -10.06 17.73 2.34
N ASN A 72 -10.55 18.88 1.92
CA ASN A 72 -11.26 19.03 0.66
C ASN A 72 -10.29 19.16 -0.52
N ASN A 73 -10.73 18.70 -1.70
CA ASN A 73 -10.02 18.93 -2.97
C ASN A 73 -8.57 18.40 -2.99
N ILE A 74 -8.26 17.33 -2.26
CA ILE A 74 -6.94 16.68 -2.32
C ILE A 74 -6.73 16.06 -3.71
N ASN A 75 -5.58 16.38 -4.32
CA ASN A 75 -5.12 15.77 -5.57
C ASN A 75 -4.12 14.66 -5.25
N TYR A 76 -4.54 13.40 -5.35
CA TYR A 76 -3.69 12.25 -5.07
C TYR A 76 -3.09 11.66 -6.36
N PHE A 77 -1.79 11.36 -6.31
CA PHE A 77 -1.04 10.68 -7.37
C PHE A 77 -0.35 9.45 -6.76
N GLY A 78 -0.61 8.28 -7.33
CA GLY A 78 0.03 7.03 -6.90
C GLY A 78 0.96 6.49 -7.99
N LEU A 79 2.16 6.05 -7.60
CA LEU A 79 3.07 5.30 -8.46
C LEU A 79 3.37 3.92 -7.86
N GLU A 80 2.96 2.85 -8.54
CA GLU A 80 3.20 1.46 -8.13
C GLU A 80 3.81 0.66 -9.27
N ILE A 81 4.87 -0.10 -8.97
CA ILE A 81 5.63 -0.88 -9.95
C ILE A 81 5.08 -2.30 -10.12
N SER A 82 4.45 -2.85 -9.07
CA SER A 82 3.76 -4.12 -9.14
C SER A 82 2.45 -3.93 -9.91
N LYS A 83 2.39 -4.54 -11.10
CA LYS A 83 1.16 -4.59 -11.90
C LYS A 83 0.01 -5.26 -11.17
N THR A 84 0.31 -6.19 -10.25
CA THR A 84 -0.71 -6.85 -9.43
C THR A 84 -1.27 -5.88 -8.40
N MET A 85 -0.42 -5.19 -7.64
CA MET A 85 -0.85 -4.20 -6.65
C MET A 85 -1.58 -3.01 -7.28
N HIS A 86 -1.08 -2.51 -8.41
CA HIS A 86 -1.76 -1.46 -9.16
C HIS A 86 -3.18 -1.85 -9.58
N LYS A 87 -3.42 -3.11 -9.95
CA LYS A 87 -4.77 -3.60 -10.27
C LYS A 87 -5.68 -3.73 -9.05
N GLU A 88 -5.11 -4.03 -7.88
CA GLU A 88 -5.88 -4.14 -6.63
C GLU A 88 -6.31 -2.76 -6.09
N ALA A 89 -5.64 -1.68 -6.52
CA ALA A 89 -5.90 -0.32 -6.04
C ALA A 89 -7.27 0.26 -6.42
N GLY A 90 -8.04 -0.41 -7.30
CA GLY A 90 -9.38 0.00 -7.74
C GLY A 90 -9.41 0.65 -9.09
#